data_AF-A0A0C9NWX0-F1
#
_entry.id   AF-A0A0C9NWX0-F1
#
_cell.length_a   1.000
_cell.length_b   1.000
_cell.length_c   1.000
_cell.angle_alpha   90.00
_cell.angle_beta   90.00
_cell.angle_gamma   90.00
#
_symmetry.space_group_name_H-M   'P 1'
#
loop_
_entity.id
_entity.type
_entity.pdbx_description
1 polymer ?
#
loop_
_entity_poly.entity_id
_entity_poly.type
_entity_poly.pdbx_seq_one_letter_code
_entity_poly.pdbx_strand_id
1 'polypeptide(L)'
;MSDDELLLILKTNLGISSTTRDTYLKPLLKSTRDELVNQKGIPVDDVTSEMFLVDLTAFRYRNRGEGVMPRNLAYRLHNLMIHRQGEQSRAASTDGGGD
;
A
#
# COMPACT_ATOMS: atom_id res chain seq x y z
N MET A 1 8.01 -0.19 8.41
CA MET A 1 7.74 1.12 9.05
C MET A 1 6.59 0.97 10.02
N SER A 2 6.61 1.73 11.12
CA SER A 2 5.48 1.86 12.04
C SER A 2 4.33 2.67 11.41
N ASP A 3 3.13 2.56 11.98
CA ASP A 3 1.95 3.30 11.51
C ASP A 3 2.12 4.82 11.65
N ASP A 4 2.82 5.28 12.69
CA ASP A 4 3.09 6.70 12.92
C ASP A 4 4.10 7.25 11.90
N GLU A 5 5.12 6.47 11.52
CA GLU A 5 6.05 6.84 10.44
C GLU A 5 5.33 6.95 9.09
N LEU A 6 4.48 5.97 8.76
CA LEU A 6 3.71 5.99 7.51
C LEU A 6 2.71 7.15 7.47
N LEU A 7 2.09 7.48 8.61
CA LEU A 7 1.24 8.66 8.74
C LEU A 7 2.05 9.95 8.52
N LEU A 8 3.25 10.05 9.08
CA LEU A 8 4.13 11.21 8.89
C LEU A 8 4.51 11.39 7.42
N ILE A 9 4.85 10.30 6.72
CA ILE A 9 5.17 10.33 5.28
C ILE A 9 3.93 10.71 4.46
N LEU A 10 2.76 10.15 4.78
CA LEU A 10 1.49 10.53 4.13
C LEU A 10 1.19 12.02 4.31
N LYS A 11 1.33 12.55 5.52
CA LYS A 11 1.15 13.96 5.83
C LYS A 11 2.13 14.84 5.06
N THR A 12 3.39 14.41 4.97
CA THR A 12 4.43 15.07 4.16
C THR A 12 4.05 15.09 2.67
N ASN A 13 3.60 13.96 2.12
CA ASN A 13 3.11 13.87 0.73
C ASN A 13 1.94 14.83 0.48
N LEU A 14 1.04 14.98 1.45
CA LEU A 14 -0.14 15.85 1.36
C LEU A 14 0.15 17.33 1.68
N GLY A 15 1.36 17.68 2.13
CA GLY A 15 1.69 19.04 2.59
C GLY A 15 0.97 19.45 3.88
N ILE A 16 0.63 18.48 4.75
CA ILE A 16 -0.09 18.69 6.02
C ILE A 16 0.90 18.60 7.17
N SER A 17 1.06 19.67 7.96
CA SER A 17 1.89 19.67 9.16
C SER A 17 1.09 19.53 10.47
N SER A 18 -0.19 19.94 10.48
CA SER A 18 -1.03 19.88 11.69
C SER A 18 -1.59 18.47 11.96
N THR A 19 -2.11 18.25 13.16
CA THR A 19 -2.72 16.98 13.60
C THR A 19 -4.25 16.95 13.45
N THR A 20 -4.87 18.06 13.03
CA THR A 20 -6.33 18.20 12.93
C THR A 20 -7.00 17.14 12.06
N ARG A 21 -6.28 16.64 11.05
CA ARG A 21 -6.77 15.64 10.09
C ARG A 21 -6.40 14.20 10.46
N ASP A 22 -5.64 13.99 11.53
CA ASP A 22 -5.13 12.66 11.89
C ASP A 22 -6.27 11.70 12.23
N THR A 23 -7.37 12.20 12.79
CA THR A 23 -8.60 11.44 13.07
C THR A 23 -9.21 10.82 11.82
N TYR A 24 -8.97 11.41 10.64
CA TYR A 24 -9.42 10.89 9.35
C TYR A 24 -8.30 10.15 8.60
N LEU A 25 -7.08 10.68 8.60
CA LEU A 25 -5.94 10.10 7.88
C LEU A 25 -5.54 8.74 8.44
N LYS A 26 -5.60 8.53 9.76
CA LYS A 26 -5.26 7.24 10.38
C LYS A 26 -6.21 6.12 9.91
N PRO A 27 -7.55 6.25 10.02
CA PRO A 27 -8.48 5.26 9.45
C PRO A 27 -8.33 5.06 7.95
N LEU A 28 -8.09 6.12 7.17
CA LEU A 28 -7.95 6.02 5.71
C LEU A 28 -6.68 5.25 5.30
N LEU A 29 -5.56 5.48 5.98
CA LEU A 29 -4.33 4.73 5.78
C LEU A 29 -4.54 3.26 6.14
N LYS A 30 -5.17 2.99 7.29
CA LYS A 30 -5.48 1.63 7.74
C LYS A 30 -6.39 0.90 6.75
N SER A 31 -7.49 1.51 6.31
CA SER A 31 -8.42 0.86 5.37
C SER A 31 -7.77 0.60 4.01
N THR A 32 -6.88 1.49 3.56
CA THR A 32 -6.09 1.27 2.34
C THR A 32 -5.12 0.09 2.49
N ARG A 33 -4.47 -0.04 3.66
CA ARG A 33 -3.62 -1.21 3.96
C ARG A 33 -4.45 -2.49 3.99
N ASP A 34 -5.58 -2.49 4.68
CA ASP A 34 -6.46 -3.65 4.81
C ASP A 34 -6.97 -4.13 3.45
N GLU A 35 -7.25 -3.21 2.52
CA GLU A 35 -7.60 -3.57 1.14
C GLU A 35 -6.43 -4.23 0.39
N LEU A 36 -5.22 -3.67 0.48
CA LEU A 36 -4.03 -4.24 -0.15
C LEU A 36 -3.76 -5.66 0.35
N VAL A 37 -3.77 -5.83 1.66
CA VAL A 37 -3.44 -7.11 2.31
C VAL A 37 -4.57 -8.11 2.12
N ASN A 38 -5.77 -7.79 2.58
CA ASN A 38 -6.84 -8.78 2.75
C ASN A 38 -7.65 -9.02 1.47
N GLN A 39 -7.74 -8.05 0.56
CA GLN A 39 -8.53 -8.18 -0.66
C GLN A 39 -7.66 -8.42 -1.89
N LYS A 40 -6.45 -7.86 -1.92
CA LYS A 40 -5.55 -7.96 -3.08
C LYS A 40 -4.38 -8.91 -2.88
N GLY A 41 -4.18 -9.43 -1.66
CA GLY A 41 -3.08 -10.36 -1.36
C GLY A 41 -1.70 -9.72 -1.47
N ILE A 42 -1.61 -8.40 -1.30
CA ILE A 42 -0.37 -7.64 -1.37
C ILE A 42 0.04 -7.28 0.06
N PRO A 43 0.97 -8.04 0.68
CA PRO A 43 1.52 -7.66 1.98
C PRO A 43 2.22 -6.30 1.88
N VAL A 44 2.14 -5.55 2.98
CA VAL A 44 2.81 -4.25 3.13
C VAL A 44 3.93 -4.44 4.15
N ASP A 45 5.03 -5.02 3.70
CA ASP A 45 6.13 -5.54 4.51
C ASP A 45 7.53 -5.08 4.05
N ASP A 46 7.59 -4.32 2.95
CA ASP A 46 8.81 -3.74 2.41
C ASP A 46 8.62 -2.25 2.06
N VAL A 47 9.73 -1.54 1.85
CA VAL A 47 9.69 -0.09 1.55
C VAL A 47 8.89 0.21 0.29
N THR A 48 8.87 -0.69 -0.69
CA THR A 48 8.18 -0.46 -1.97
C THR A 48 6.66 -0.49 -1.81
N SER A 49 6.15 -1.51 -1.11
CA SER A 49 4.74 -1.70 -0.77
C SER A 49 4.27 -0.64 0.23
N GLU A 50 5.11 -0.25 1.18
CA GLU A 50 4.87 0.85 2.13
C GLU A 50 4.70 2.20 1.41
N MET A 51 5.61 2.54 0.50
CA MET A 51 5.50 3.77 -0.29
C MET A 51 4.30 3.74 -1.24
N PHE A 52 3.96 2.57 -1.78
CA PHE A 52 2.76 2.43 -2.61
C PHE A 52 1.47 2.63 -1.80
N LEU A 53 1.39 2.07 -0.58
CA LEU A 53 0.29 2.33 0.35
C LEU A 53 0.13 3.84 0.57
N VAL A 54 1.21 4.56 0.89
CA VAL A 54 1.17 6.01 1.10
C VAL A 54 0.66 6.76 -0.13
N ASP A 55 1.18 6.47 -1.32
CA ASP A 55 0.79 7.16 -2.54
C ASP A 55 -0.68 6.89 -2.92
N LEU A 56 -1.15 5.65 -2.73
CA LEU A 56 -2.54 5.28 -2.96
C LEU A 56 -3.47 5.99 -1.97
N THR A 57 -3.11 6.02 -0.68
CA THR A 57 -3.86 6.75 0.34
C THR A 57 -3.90 8.26 0.05
N ALA A 58 -2.79 8.85 -0.38
CA ALA A 58 -2.73 10.26 -0.76
C ALA A 58 -3.62 10.57 -1.98
N PHE A 59 -3.64 9.69 -2.98
CA PHE A 59 -4.55 9.80 -4.12
C PHE A 59 -6.02 9.76 -3.66
N ARG A 60 -6.40 8.78 -2.83
CA ARG A 60 -7.77 8.65 -2.30
C ARG A 60 -8.18 9.86 -1.50
N TYR A 61 -7.28 10.39 -0.67
CA TYR A 61 -7.54 11.61 0.09
C TYR A 61 -7.85 12.80 -0.82
N ARG A 62 -6.98 13.06 -1.81
CA ARG A 62 -7.13 14.18 -2.75
C ARG A 62 -8.40 14.09 -3.60
N ASN A 63 -8.80 12.88 -3.98
CA ASN A 63 -9.95 12.64 -4.84
C ASN A 63 -11.20 12.21 -4.07
N ARG A 64 -11.19 12.27 -2.73
CA ARG A 64 -12.30 11.87 -1.85
C ARG A 64 -12.80 10.44 -2.08
N GLY A 65 -11.90 9.55 -2.48
CA GLY A 65 -12.22 8.16 -2.83
C GLY A 65 -12.86 7.97 -4.21
N GLU A 66 -13.02 9.05 -4.98
CA GLU A 66 -13.57 9.02 -6.33
C GLU A 66 -12.45 9.14 -7.38
N GLY A 67 -12.83 9.06 -8.66
CA GLY A 67 -11.93 9.28 -9.79
C GLY A 67 -11.20 8.03 -10.27
N VAL A 68 -10.61 8.15 -11.46
CA VAL A 68 -9.85 7.08 -12.10
C VAL A 68 -8.44 7.06 -11.53
N MET A 69 -7.99 5.89 -11.08
CA MET A 69 -6.62 5.71 -10.62
C MET A 69 -5.61 6.16 -11.70
N PRO A 70 -4.67 7.05 -11.37
CA PRO A 70 -3.60 7.45 -12.28
C PRO A 70 -2.84 6.24 -12.83
N ARG A 71 -2.46 6.31 -14.11
CA ARG A 71 -1.80 5.19 -14.81
C ARG A 71 -0.55 4.69 -14.09
N ASN A 72 0.26 5.59 -13.55
CA ASN A 72 1.46 5.23 -12.79
C ASN A 72 1.13 4.41 -11.52
N LEU A 73 0.05 4.73 -10.82
CA LEU A 73 -0.41 3.96 -9.66
C LEU A 73 -0.97 2.60 -10.10
N ALA A 74 -1.74 2.56 -11.18
CA ALA A 74 -2.23 1.29 -11.73
C ALA A 74 -1.08 0.35 -12.15
N TYR A 75 -0.04 0.89 -12.80
CA TYR A 75 1.15 0.13 -13.17
C TYR A 75 1.93 -0.37 -11.95
N ARG A 76 2.13 0.46 -10.93
CA ARG A 76 2.80 0.03 -9.70
C ARG A 76 2.02 -1.06 -8.98
N LEU A 77 0.69 -0.94 -8.92
CA LEU A 77 -0.17 -1.97 -8.36
C LEU A 77 0.02 -3.30 -9.10
N HIS A 78 0.00 -3.26 -10.43
CA HIS A 78 0.20 -4.43 -11.27
C HIS A 78 1.58 -5.08 -11.04
N ASN A 79 2.64 -4.28 -10.96
CA ASN A 79 3.99 -4.77 -10.69
C ASN A 79 4.09 -5.44 -9.31
N LEU A 80 3.45 -4.87 -8.29
CA LEU A 80 3.37 -5.48 -6.96
C LEU A 80 2.65 -6.84 -7.02
N MET A 81 1.52 -6.93 -7.72
CA MET A 81 0.79 -8.20 -7.87
C MET A 81 1.63 -9.27 -8.57
N ILE A 82 2.32 -8.94 -9.66
CA ILE A 82 3.18 -9.89 -10.39
C ILE A 82 4.34 -10.35 -9.51
N HIS A 83 5.02 -9.41 -8.85
CA HIS A 83 6.18 -9.73 -8.04
C HIS A 83 5.83 -10.75 -6.95
N ARG A 84 4.71 -10.53 -6.25
CA ARG A 84 4.25 -11.43 -5.17
C ARG A 84 3.78 -12.79 -5.70
N GLN A 85 3.12 -12.85 -6.85
CA GLN A 85 2.78 -14.13 -7.48
C GLN A 85 4.03 -14.95 -7.87
N GLY A 86 5.07 -14.27 -8.34
CA GLY A 86 6.36 -14.89 -8.64
C GLY A 86 7.04 -15.46 -7.40
N GLU A 87 7.01 -14.73 -6.27
CA GLU A 87 7.55 -15.20 -4.98
C GLU A 87 6.81 -16.43 -4.45
N GLN A 88 5.48 -16.41 -4.44
CA GLN A 88 4.66 -17.54 -3.99
C GLN A 88 4.91 -18.80 -4.83
N SER A 89 5.03 -18.64 -6.15
CA SER A 89 5.30 -19.76 -7.07
C SER A 89 6.67 -20.38 -6.81
N ARG A 90 7.69 -19.57 -6.48
CA ARG A 90 9.03 -20.06 -6.14
C ARG A 90 9.05 -20.77 -4.79
N ALA A 91 8.39 -20.22 -3.77
CA ALA A 91 8.28 -20.84 -2.46
C ALA A 91 7.61 -22.23 -2.51
N ALA A 92 6.57 -22.39 -3.33
CA ALA A 92 5.89 -23.68 -3.53
C ALA A 92 6.77 -24.74 -4.23
N SER A 93 7.73 -24.33 -5.06
CA SER A 93 8.62 -25.26 -5.77
C SER A 93 9.78 -25.81 -4.94
N THR A 94 10.16 -25.11 -3.86
CA THR A 94 11.27 -25.50 -2.97
C THR A 94 10.91 -26.53 -1.89
N ASP A 95 9.62 -26.81 -1.68
CA ASP A 95 9.12 -27.72 -0.63
C ASP A 95 8.84 -29.15 -1.14
N GLY A 96 9.04 -29.41 -2.44
CA GLY A 96 8.74 -30.71 -3.09
C GLY A 96 9.95 -31.59 -3.41
N GLY A 97 11.14 -31.25 -2.92
CA GLY A 97 12.41 -31.92 -3.26
C GLY A 97 13.08 -32.56 -2.05
N GLY A 98 12.43 -33.56 -1.44
CA GLY A 98 12.98 -34.31 -0.32
C GLY A 98 12.31 -35.67 -0.20
N ASP A 99 12.69 -36.59 -1.08
CA ASP A 99 12.52 -38.04 -0.93
C ASP A 99 13.76 -38.73 -1.54
#